data_AF-A0A8T4VK26-F1
#
_entry.id   AF-A0A8T4VK26-F1
#
_cell.length_a   1.000
_cell.length_b   1.000
_cell.length_c   1.000
_cell.angle_alpha   90.00
_cell.angle_beta   90.00
_cell.angle_gamma   90.00
#
_symmetry.space_group_name_H-M   'P 1'
#
loop_
_entity.id
_entity.type
_entity.pdbx_description
1 polymer ?
#
loop_
_entity_poly.entity_id
_entity_poly.type
_entity_poly.pdbx_seq_one_letter_code
_entity_poly.pdbx_strand_id
1 'polypeptide(L)'
;MKKFITEIEPIGIQPVDIKKKDDIKKYVKLPLIASCEILWEKNIQTYSSSANRKNIGNYVHINLNWNTLSPQNKKIGRKIGKIGNDHEEKVVSLKIPISSPNEKIENISNSMICLVSQFKKQKLTWGFYAIEEYLQAAHISEKELDAYTRRQNHICDRKKGIIWISEEDYEKASKQLNQGTEEVKGVIGLLE
;
A
#
# COMPACT_ATOMS: atom_id res chain seq x y z
N MET A 1 15.77 -24.26 2.10
CA MET A 1 15.22 -24.58 3.43
C MET A 1 13.70 -24.54 3.33
N LYS A 2 12.98 -25.63 3.62
CA LYS A 2 11.51 -25.63 3.65
C LYS A 2 11.09 -24.97 4.96
N LYS A 3 10.48 -23.78 4.90
CA LYS A 3 9.98 -23.07 6.08
C LYS A 3 8.46 -23.27 6.20
N PHE A 4 8.00 -23.54 7.42
CA PHE A 4 6.59 -23.67 7.75
C PHE A 4 6.03 -22.39 8.39
N ILE A 5 4.71 -22.21 8.35
CA ILE A 5 4.06 -21.03 8.95
C ILE A 5 4.28 -20.91 10.47
N THR A 6 4.49 -22.05 11.14
CA THR A 6 4.81 -22.12 12.57
C THR A 6 6.12 -21.44 12.95
N GLU A 7 7.07 -21.34 12.02
CA GLU A 7 8.38 -20.70 12.22
C GLU A 7 8.32 -19.17 12.08
N ILE A 8 7.17 -18.61 11.69
CA ILE A 8 7.02 -17.17 11.48
C ILE A 8 6.44 -16.53 12.74
N GLU A 9 7.29 -15.77 13.43
CA GLU A 9 6.93 -15.02 14.63
C GLU A 9 6.04 -13.80 14.31
N PRO A 10 5.13 -13.41 15.21
CA PRO A 10 4.46 -12.13 15.14
C PRO A 10 5.44 -10.95 15.12
N ILE A 11 5.05 -9.85 14.48
CA ILE A 11 5.77 -8.57 14.48
C ILE A 11 4.83 -7.67 15.26
N GLY A 12 5.31 -7.10 16.36
CA GLY A 12 4.55 -6.21 17.24
C GLY A 12 4.64 -4.75 16.83
N ILE A 13 4.83 -4.47 15.53
CA ILE A 13 5.02 -3.11 15.01
C ILE A 13 3.64 -2.53 14.65
N GLN A 14 3.45 -1.26 14.95
CA GLN A 14 2.26 -0.49 14.57
C GLN A 14 2.14 -0.38 13.03
N PRO A 15 0.98 0.05 12.49
CA PRO A 15 0.89 0.41 11.09
C PRO A 15 1.98 1.42 10.72
N VAL A 16 2.73 1.16 9.64
CA VAL A 16 3.78 2.05 9.14
C VAL A 16 3.50 2.33 7.67
N ASP A 17 3.55 3.60 7.30
CA ASP A 17 3.56 4.00 5.89
C ASP A 17 4.88 3.56 5.25
N ILE A 18 4.80 2.57 4.38
CA ILE A 18 5.93 2.10 3.60
C ILE A 18 6.27 3.16 2.56
N LYS A 19 7.42 3.82 2.72
CA LYS A 19 7.89 4.89 1.82
C LYS A 19 8.74 4.37 0.66
N LYS A 20 9.33 3.19 0.79
CA LYS A 20 10.18 2.58 -0.24
C LYS A 20 9.87 1.11 -0.41
N LYS A 21 10.04 0.59 -1.62
CA LYS A 21 9.85 -0.84 -1.89
C LYS A 21 10.69 -1.73 -0.97
N ASP A 22 11.94 -1.36 -0.73
CA ASP A 22 12.87 -2.14 0.10
C ASP A 22 12.44 -2.23 1.57
N ASP A 23 11.61 -1.29 2.04
CA ASP A 23 11.08 -1.29 3.39
C ASP A 23 9.97 -2.36 3.57
N ILE A 24 9.38 -2.88 2.48
CA ILE A 24 8.39 -3.97 2.55
C ILE A 24 8.95 -5.15 3.34
N LYS A 25 10.22 -5.51 3.14
CA LYS A 25 10.86 -6.65 3.84
C LYS A 25 11.03 -6.43 5.33
N LYS A 26 11.00 -5.18 5.80
CA LYS A 26 11.12 -4.83 7.22
C LYS A 26 9.79 -4.96 7.96
N TYR A 27 8.69 -4.67 7.27
CA TYR A 27 7.36 -4.59 7.90
C TYR A 27 6.43 -5.76 7.53
N VAL A 28 6.67 -6.41 6.39
CA VAL A 28 5.87 -7.54 5.91
C VAL A 28 6.61 -8.85 6.18
N LYS A 29 5.90 -9.81 6.77
CA LYS A 29 6.44 -11.15 7.01
C LYS A 29 6.37 -12.00 5.75
N LEU A 30 7.32 -12.93 5.63
CA LEU A 30 7.05 -14.13 4.84
C LEU A 30 5.77 -14.80 5.35
N PRO A 31 4.93 -15.35 4.46
CA PRO A 31 5.01 -15.48 3.00
C PRO A 31 4.64 -14.24 2.14
N LEU A 32 4.21 -13.12 2.72
CA LEU A 32 3.47 -12.09 1.97
C LEU A 32 4.34 -11.06 1.25
N ILE A 33 5.66 -11.05 1.48
CA ILE A 33 6.60 -10.06 0.92
C ILE A 33 6.42 -9.91 -0.60
N ALA A 34 6.53 -11.00 -1.36
CA ALA A 34 6.44 -10.95 -2.82
C ALA A 34 5.07 -10.43 -3.31
N SER A 35 3.99 -10.74 -2.59
CA SER A 35 2.66 -10.24 -2.93
C SER A 35 2.55 -8.73 -2.70
N CYS A 36 3.10 -8.22 -1.60
CA CYS A 36 3.15 -6.78 -1.31
C CYS A 36 4.05 -6.03 -2.31
N GLU A 37 5.18 -6.62 -2.73
CA GLU A 37 6.02 -6.05 -3.79
C GLU A 37 5.27 -5.97 -5.13
N ILE A 38 4.49 -6.99 -5.50
CA ILE A 38 3.66 -6.95 -6.73
C ILE A 38 2.61 -5.83 -6.66
N LEU A 39 1.96 -5.65 -5.50
CA LEU A 39 0.98 -4.59 -5.29
C LEU A 39 1.62 -3.19 -5.37
N TRP A 40 2.80 -3.02 -4.76
CA TRP A 40 3.60 -1.81 -4.84
C TRP A 40 3.90 -1.41 -6.30
N GLU A 41 4.37 -2.36 -7.11
CA GLU A 41 4.65 -2.14 -8.54
C GLU A 41 3.42 -1.76 -9.36
N LYS A 42 2.22 -2.17 -8.90
CA LYS A 42 0.93 -1.83 -9.51
C LYS A 42 0.36 -0.50 -8.98
N ASN A 43 1.08 0.20 -8.10
CA ASN A 43 0.62 1.38 -7.35
C ASN A 43 -0.63 1.12 -6.50
N ILE A 44 -0.74 -0.08 -5.92
CA ILE A 44 -1.85 -0.45 -5.04
C ILE A 44 -1.36 -0.40 -3.60
N GLN A 45 -2.03 0.40 -2.78
CA GLN A 45 -1.67 0.57 -1.38
C GLN A 45 -2.08 -0.65 -0.55
N THR A 46 -1.10 -1.35 -0.01
CA THR A 46 -1.32 -2.30 1.09
C THR A 46 -1.57 -1.51 2.37
N TYR A 47 -2.72 -1.72 3.00
CA TYR A 47 -3.07 -1.11 4.28
C TYR A 47 -2.49 -1.90 5.46
N SER A 48 -2.71 -3.21 5.46
CA SER A 48 -2.18 -4.11 6.48
C SER A 48 -1.99 -5.52 5.94
N SER A 49 -1.18 -6.33 6.62
CA SER A 49 -0.98 -7.73 6.26
C SER A 49 -0.64 -8.57 7.48
N SER A 50 -1.03 -9.84 7.48
CA SER A 50 -0.69 -10.76 8.56
C SER A 50 -0.54 -12.19 8.05
N ALA A 51 0.65 -12.74 8.27
CA ALA A 51 0.93 -14.15 8.08
C ALA A 51 1.97 -14.61 9.10
N ASN A 52 1.52 -15.31 10.13
CA ASN A 52 2.37 -15.85 11.19
C ASN A 52 1.67 -17.02 11.89
N ARG A 53 2.34 -17.66 12.85
CA ARG A 53 1.80 -18.82 13.59
C ARG A 53 0.44 -18.57 14.27
N LYS A 54 0.09 -17.33 14.65
CA LYS A 54 -1.22 -17.01 15.23
C LYS A 54 -2.37 -17.12 14.22
N ASN A 55 -2.07 -17.21 12.93
CA ASN A 55 -3.06 -17.38 11.87
C ASN A 55 -3.45 -18.84 11.62
N ILE A 56 -2.78 -19.82 12.25
CA ILE A 56 -3.13 -21.24 12.14
C ILE A 56 -4.54 -21.44 12.73
N GLY A 57 -5.42 -22.09 11.97
CA GLY A 57 -6.85 -22.22 12.30
C GLY A 57 -7.70 -21.00 11.88
N ASN A 58 -7.10 -20.02 11.22
CA ASN A 58 -7.77 -18.79 10.76
C ASN A 58 -7.28 -18.45 9.33
N TYR A 59 -7.09 -17.17 9.01
CA TYR A 59 -6.64 -16.70 7.71
C TYR A 59 -5.32 -15.94 7.78
N VAL A 60 -4.47 -16.18 6.79
CA VAL A 60 -3.47 -15.23 6.31
C VAL A 60 -4.19 -14.18 5.46
N HIS A 61 -3.79 -12.91 5.57
CA HIS A 61 -4.45 -11.85 4.81
C HIS A 61 -3.54 -10.70 4.38
N ILE A 62 -3.98 -10.04 3.31
CA ILE A 62 -3.56 -8.70 2.90
C ILE A 62 -4.82 -7.84 2.81
N ASN A 63 -4.83 -6.69 3.46
CA ASN A 63 -5.87 -5.67 3.34
C ASN A 63 -5.35 -4.56 2.42
N LEU A 64 -6.10 -4.24 1.38
CA LEU A 64 -5.80 -3.14 0.46
C LEU A 64 -6.71 -1.96 0.80
N ASN A 65 -6.16 -0.74 0.80
CA ASN A 65 -6.97 0.46 1.01
C ASN A 65 -7.99 0.58 -0.14
N TRP A 66 -9.28 0.45 0.18
CA TRP A 66 -10.33 0.41 -0.83
C TRP A 66 -10.45 1.75 -1.57
N ASN A 67 -10.25 2.85 -0.86
CA ASN A 67 -10.47 4.19 -1.39
C ASN A 67 -9.46 4.54 -2.49
N THR A 68 -8.24 4.02 -2.38
CA THR A 68 -7.14 4.25 -3.34
C THR A 68 -7.19 3.33 -4.57
N LEU A 69 -8.08 2.33 -4.61
CA LEU A 69 -8.21 1.48 -5.79
C LEU A 69 -8.93 2.19 -6.95
N SER A 70 -8.39 1.99 -8.16
CA SER A 70 -9.07 2.39 -9.41
C SER A 70 -10.42 1.67 -9.57
N PRO A 71 -11.38 2.19 -10.37
CA PRO A 71 -12.65 1.52 -10.61
C PRO A 71 -12.50 0.07 -11.11
N GLN A 72 -11.50 -0.20 -11.95
CA GLN A 72 -11.20 -1.55 -12.44
C GLN A 72 -10.70 -2.46 -11.31
N ASN A 73 -9.77 -1.98 -10.48
CA ASN A 73 -9.24 -2.75 -9.35
C ASN A 73 -10.28 -2.94 -8.24
N LYS A 74 -11.22 -2.00 -8.05
CA LYS A 74 -12.40 -2.17 -7.19
C LYS A 74 -13.27 -3.34 -7.65
N LYS A 75 -13.52 -3.48 -8.96
CA LYS A 75 -14.27 -4.64 -9.51
C LYS A 75 -13.53 -5.96 -9.25
N ILE A 76 -12.22 -6.00 -9.45
CA ILE A 76 -11.39 -7.18 -9.18
C ILE A 76 -11.43 -7.52 -7.68
N GLY A 77 -11.19 -6.53 -6.81
CA GLY A 77 -11.22 -6.71 -5.36
C GLY A 77 -12.54 -7.26 -4.84
N ARG A 78 -13.69 -6.79 -5.35
CA ARG A 78 -15.01 -7.34 -5.01
C ARG A 78 -15.18 -8.81 -5.39
N LYS A 79 -14.55 -9.24 -6.48
CA LYS A 79 -14.67 -10.61 -6.99
C LYS A 79 -13.85 -11.59 -6.15
N ILE A 80 -12.66 -11.19 -5.71
CA ILE A 80 -11.68 -12.11 -5.10
C ILE A 80 -11.45 -11.87 -3.60
N GLY A 81 -12.04 -10.82 -3.03
CA GLY A 81 -11.87 -10.44 -1.64
C GLY A 81 -13.19 -10.02 -0.98
N LYS A 82 -13.10 -9.74 0.32
CA LYS A 82 -14.24 -9.26 1.11
C LYS A 82 -14.03 -7.79 1.46
N ILE A 83 -15.02 -6.95 1.15
CA ILE A 83 -15.01 -5.55 1.59
C ILE A 83 -15.43 -5.49 3.06
N GLY A 84 -14.72 -4.69 3.84
CA GLY A 84 -15.04 -4.43 5.24
C GLY A 84 -14.29 -3.19 5.72
N ASN A 85 -14.20 -3.05 7.04
CA ASN A 85 -13.39 -2.04 7.68
C ASN A 85 -12.28 -2.73 8.47
N ASP A 86 -11.07 -2.18 8.41
CA ASP A 86 -9.95 -2.50 9.30
C ASP A 86 -9.65 -1.23 10.09
N HIS A 87 -9.90 -1.26 11.39
CA HIS A 87 -10.12 -0.06 12.20
C HIS A 87 -11.21 0.84 11.58
N GLU A 88 -10.85 2.07 11.21
CA GLU A 88 -11.75 3.06 10.58
C GLU A 88 -11.61 3.10 9.06
N GLU A 89 -10.66 2.34 8.50
CA GLU A 89 -10.36 2.38 7.08
C GLU A 89 -11.12 1.32 6.30
N LYS A 90 -11.73 1.75 5.19
CA LYS A 90 -12.42 0.85 4.28
C LYS A 90 -11.40 0.05 3.50
N VAL A 91 -11.46 -1.26 3.60
CA VAL A 91 -10.50 -2.16 2.95
C VAL A 91 -11.18 -3.23 2.13
N VAL A 92 -10.42 -3.81 1.20
CA VAL A 92 -10.71 -5.15 0.68
C VAL A 92 -9.69 -6.14 1.23
N SER A 93 -10.18 -7.16 1.93
CA SER A 93 -9.37 -8.24 2.49
C SER A 93 -9.24 -9.40 1.52
N LEU A 94 -8.01 -9.71 1.13
CA LEU A 94 -7.64 -10.94 0.45
C LEU A 94 -7.22 -11.95 1.51
N LYS A 95 -7.89 -13.11 1.57
CA LYS A 95 -7.70 -14.09 2.65
C LYS A 95 -7.38 -15.47 2.10
N ILE A 96 -6.44 -16.15 2.75
CA ILE A 96 -6.10 -17.56 2.50
C ILE A 96 -6.25 -18.32 3.81
N PRO A 97 -7.10 -19.37 3.87
CA PRO A 97 -7.25 -20.18 5.07
C PRO A 97 -5.98 -20.96 5.38
N ILE A 98 -5.59 -21.03 6.65
CA ILE A 98 -4.48 -21.87 7.12
C ILE A 98 -5.04 -22.95 8.03
N SER A 99 -5.25 -24.14 7.46
CA SER A 99 -5.87 -25.25 8.19
C SER A 99 -4.87 -26.15 8.92
N SER A 100 -3.57 -26.03 8.63
CA SER A 100 -2.53 -26.93 9.16
C SER A 100 -1.31 -26.16 9.67
N PRO A 101 -0.72 -26.57 10.81
CA PRO A 101 0.58 -26.05 11.25
C PRO A 101 1.72 -26.44 10.30
N ASN A 102 1.53 -27.49 9.49
CA ASN A 102 2.51 -27.94 8.51
C ASN A 102 2.34 -27.27 7.15
N GLU A 103 1.55 -26.18 7.07
CA GLU A 103 1.41 -25.41 5.84
C GLU A 103 2.75 -24.76 5.48
N LYS A 104 3.20 -24.99 4.24
CA LYS A 104 4.46 -24.45 3.74
C LYS A 104 4.27 -22.98 3.36
N ILE A 105 5.24 -22.15 3.74
CA ILE A 105 5.27 -20.72 3.37
C ILE A 105 5.15 -20.54 1.86
N GLU A 106 5.79 -21.40 1.07
CA GLU A 106 5.74 -21.36 -0.39
C GLU A 106 4.31 -21.49 -0.95
N ASN A 107 3.50 -22.41 -0.42
CA ASN A 107 2.13 -22.61 -0.86
C ASN A 107 1.27 -21.36 -0.61
N ILE A 108 1.42 -20.77 0.57
CA ILE A 108 0.70 -19.55 0.97
C ILE A 108 1.17 -18.38 0.09
N SER A 109 2.47 -18.26 -0.15
CA SER A 109 3.06 -17.24 -1.02
C SER A 109 2.51 -17.34 -2.43
N ASN A 110 2.57 -18.52 -3.04
CA ASN A 110 2.09 -18.76 -4.41
C ASN A 110 0.60 -18.48 -4.54
N SER A 111 -0.19 -18.89 -3.55
CA SER A 111 -1.62 -18.62 -3.51
C SER A 111 -1.93 -17.13 -3.42
N MET A 112 -1.21 -16.38 -2.59
CA MET A 112 -1.42 -14.93 -2.46
C MET A 112 -0.94 -14.19 -3.71
N ILE A 113 0.21 -14.58 -4.28
CA ILE A 113 0.70 -14.07 -5.56
C ILE A 113 -0.36 -14.25 -6.65
N CYS A 114 -0.98 -15.43 -6.72
CA CYS A 114 -2.06 -15.71 -7.67
C CYS A 114 -3.23 -14.72 -7.49
N LEU A 115 -3.67 -14.47 -6.26
CA LEU A 115 -4.73 -13.48 -5.98
C LEU A 115 -4.32 -12.06 -6.42
N VAL A 116 -3.15 -11.57 -5.99
CA VAL A 116 -2.74 -10.18 -6.26
C VAL A 116 -2.36 -9.94 -7.73
N SER A 117 -1.96 -10.99 -8.46
CA SER A 117 -1.61 -10.90 -9.88
C SER A 117 -2.78 -10.45 -10.75
N GLN A 118 -4.02 -10.71 -10.31
CA GLN A 118 -5.25 -10.36 -11.04
C GLN A 118 -5.45 -8.85 -11.13
N PHE A 119 -4.96 -8.09 -10.15
CA PHE A 119 -5.05 -6.63 -10.16
C PHE A 119 -4.27 -6.03 -11.34
N LYS A 120 -4.73 -4.89 -11.84
CA LYS A 120 -4.05 -4.15 -12.89
C LYS A 120 -3.19 -3.05 -12.31
N LYS A 121 -2.12 -2.69 -13.02
CA LYS A 121 -1.35 -1.50 -12.71
C LYS A 121 -2.28 -0.28 -12.86
N GLN A 122 -2.24 0.62 -11.89
CA GLN A 122 -3.04 1.85 -11.88
C GLN A 122 -2.15 3.08 -11.74
N LYS A 123 -2.74 4.27 -11.93
CA LYS A 123 -2.10 5.53 -11.55
C LYS A 123 -1.86 5.55 -10.05
N LEU A 124 -0.76 6.18 -9.62
CA LEU A 124 -0.49 6.38 -8.21
C LEU A 124 -1.48 7.41 -7.64
N THR A 125 -2.20 7.02 -6.59
CA THR A 125 -3.26 7.82 -5.94
C THR A 125 -3.08 7.89 -4.43
N TRP A 126 -1.89 7.56 -3.95
CA TRP A 126 -1.51 7.55 -2.54
C TRP A 126 -0.01 7.90 -2.44
N GLY A 127 0.49 8.12 -1.23
CA GLY A 127 1.89 8.52 -1.03
C GLY A 127 2.11 10.03 -1.19
N PHE A 128 1.03 10.82 -1.14
CA PHE A 128 1.09 12.27 -1.22
C PHE A 128 -0.10 12.92 -0.52
N TYR A 129 0.02 14.20 -0.20
CA TYR A 129 -1.00 15.06 0.39
C TYR A 129 -1.10 16.37 -0.38
N ALA A 130 -2.27 17.00 -0.42
CA ALA A 130 -2.33 18.41 -0.78
C ALA A 130 -1.57 19.23 0.26
N ILE A 131 -0.91 20.33 -0.15
CA ILE A 131 -0.14 21.16 0.79
C ILE A 131 -1.01 21.63 1.96
N GLU A 132 -2.24 22.05 1.70
CA GLU A 132 -3.16 22.55 2.73
C GLU A 132 -3.51 21.48 3.76
N GLU A 133 -3.87 20.28 3.30
CA GLU A 133 -4.15 19.12 4.17
C GLU A 133 -2.91 18.76 5.01
N TYR A 134 -1.73 18.82 4.40
CA TYR A 134 -0.48 18.52 5.06
C TYR A 134 -0.16 19.54 6.17
N LEU A 135 -0.36 20.84 5.92
CA LEU A 135 -0.19 21.91 6.91
C LEU A 135 -1.15 21.72 8.09
N GLN A 136 -2.42 21.40 7.81
CA GLN A 136 -3.43 21.16 8.85
C GLN A 136 -3.08 19.94 9.70
N ALA A 137 -2.76 18.81 9.06
CA ALA A 137 -2.43 17.57 9.75
C ALA A 137 -1.15 17.69 10.59
N ALA A 138 -0.16 18.46 10.13
CA ALA A 138 1.09 18.69 10.86
C ALA A 138 0.98 19.82 11.90
N HIS A 139 -0.12 20.57 11.92
CA HIS A 139 -0.30 21.79 12.73
C HIS A 139 0.84 22.81 12.55
N ILE A 140 1.25 23.06 11.30
CA ILE A 140 2.31 24.02 10.96
C ILE A 140 1.79 25.09 10.01
N SER A 141 2.47 26.24 9.98
CA SER A 141 2.22 27.31 9.02
C SER A 141 2.95 27.08 7.69
N GLU A 142 2.52 27.76 6.63
CA GLU A 142 3.20 27.69 5.33
C GLU A 142 4.68 28.12 5.39
N LYS A 143 5.01 29.04 6.31
CA LYS A 143 6.40 29.50 6.54
C LYS A 143 7.30 28.39 7.07
N GLU A 144 6.74 27.40 7.75
CA GLU A 144 7.46 26.27 8.34
C GLU A 144 7.56 25.07 7.40
N LEU A 145 6.81 25.07 6.30
CA LEU A 145 6.64 23.94 5.40
C LEU A 145 7.96 23.36 4.88
N ASP A 146 8.88 24.22 4.43
CA ASP A 146 10.13 23.76 3.82
C ASP A 146 11.09 23.13 4.86
N ALA A 147 11.14 23.70 6.06
CA ALA A 147 11.93 23.16 7.16
C ALA A 147 11.35 21.82 7.65
N TYR A 148 10.02 21.73 7.72
CA TYR A 148 9.32 20.54 8.18
C TYR A 148 9.43 19.40 7.17
N THR A 149 9.15 19.65 5.89
CA THR A 149 9.25 18.63 4.83
C THR A 149 10.67 18.08 4.72
N ARG A 150 11.70 18.94 4.83
CA ARG A 150 13.11 18.49 4.90
C ARG A 150 13.37 17.58 6.10
N ARG A 151 12.86 17.91 7.28
CA ARG A 151 13.03 17.08 8.49
C ARG A 151 12.37 15.71 8.34
N GLN A 152 11.22 15.64 7.66
CA GLN A 152 10.49 14.40 7.41
C GLN A 152 10.99 13.62 6.19
N ASN A 153 11.97 14.17 5.46
CA ASN A 153 12.45 13.66 4.18
C ASN A 153 11.30 13.51 3.14
N HIS A 154 10.42 14.50 3.10
CA HIS A 154 9.33 14.64 2.13
C HIS A 154 9.71 15.62 1.03
N ILE A 155 9.05 15.53 -0.12
CA ILE A 155 9.29 16.40 -1.28
C ILE A 155 8.10 17.34 -1.47
N CYS A 156 8.36 18.65 -1.48
CA CYS A 156 7.36 19.68 -1.73
C CYS A 156 7.35 20.09 -3.21
N ASP A 157 6.29 19.77 -3.95
CA ASP A 157 6.06 20.23 -5.31
C ASP A 157 5.04 21.37 -5.31
N ARG A 158 5.51 22.59 -4.98
CA ARG A 158 4.66 23.79 -4.90
C ARG A 158 3.91 24.10 -6.20
N LYS A 159 4.50 23.75 -7.36
CA LYS A 159 3.84 23.96 -8.65
C LYS A 159 2.59 23.10 -8.83
N LYS A 160 2.59 21.91 -8.22
CA LYS A 160 1.44 20.99 -8.22
C LYS A 160 0.58 21.09 -6.97
N GLY A 161 0.99 21.86 -5.96
CA GLY A 161 0.29 21.96 -4.68
C GLY A 161 0.35 20.68 -3.84
N ILE A 162 1.38 19.84 -4.00
CA ILE A 162 1.44 18.49 -3.41
C ILE A 162 2.72 18.28 -2.59
N ILE A 163 2.59 17.56 -1.46
CA ILE A 163 3.69 16.98 -0.69
C ILE A 163 3.76 15.48 -0.94
N TRP A 164 4.90 14.99 -1.39
CA TRP A 164 5.18 13.57 -1.56
C TRP A 164 5.88 13.01 -0.33
N ILE A 165 5.40 11.87 0.18
CA ILE A 165 5.97 11.24 1.39
C ILE A 165 7.27 10.48 1.09
N SER A 166 7.54 10.21 -0.18
CA SER A 166 8.75 9.52 -0.64
C SER A 166 9.22 10.02 -2.01
N GLU A 167 10.54 9.94 -2.22
CA GLU A 167 11.17 10.20 -3.52
C GLU A 167 10.76 9.18 -4.58
N GLU A 168 10.61 7.92 -4.20
CA GLU A 168 10.22 6.85 -5.12
C GLU A 168 8.82 7.10 -5.71
N ASP A 169 7.87 7.56 -4.88
CA ASP A 169 6.51 7.88 -5.31
C ASP A 169 6.46 9.13 -6.19
N TYR A 170 7.26 10.16 -5.86
CA TYR A 170 7.45 11.33 -6.71
C TYR A 170 7.97 10.94 -8.10
N GLU A 171 8.96 10.05 -8.16
CA GLU A 171 9.51 9.55 -9.43
C GLU A 171 8.49 8.74 -10.23
N LYS A 172 7.73 7.84 -9.59
CA LYS A 172 6.67 7.06 -10.26
C LYS A 172 5.65 7.99 -10.89
N ALA A 173 5.18 9.00 -10.15
CA ALA A 173 4.21 9.96 -10.63
C ALA A 173 4.77 10.81 -11.79
N SER A 174 6.02 11.26 -11.68
CA SER A 174 6.70 12.04 -12.73
C SER A 174 6.89 11.24 -14.02
N LYS A 175 7.26 9.96 -13.92
CA LYS A 175 7.36 9.05 -15.09
C LYS A 175 6.00 8.83 -15.75
N GLN A 176 4.92 8.72 -14.98
CA GLN A 176 3.55 8.58 -15.52
C GLN A 176 3.10 9.81 -16.31
N LEU A 177 3.50 11.02 -15.88
CA LEU A 177 3.17 12.27 -16.60
C LEU A 177 3.91 12.36 -17.95
N ASN A 178 5.16 11.92 -18.00
CA ASN A 178 5.98 12.01 -19.21
C ASN A 178 5.64 10.94 -20.27
N GLN A 179 4.94 9.87 -19.91
CA GLN A 179 4.64 8.73 -20.79
C GLN A 179 3.30 8.83 -21.56
N GLY A 180 2.47 9.85 -21.33
CA GLY A 180 1.32 10.09 -22.22
C GLY A 180 0.19 10.98 -21.69
N THR A 181 -0.21 11.90 -22.57
CA THR A 181 -1.54 12.52 -22.79
C THR A 181 -2.08 13.64 -21.89
N GLU A 182 -2.59 14.67 -22.58
CA GLU A 182 -3.13 15.98 -22.16
C GLU A 182 -4.31 16.00 -21.17
N GLU A 183 -4.58 14.94 -20.40
CA GLU A 183 -5.68 14.90 -19.43
C GLU A 183 -5.29 15.36 -18.01
N VAL A 184 -4.31 16.26 -17.88
CA VAL A 184 -3.80 16.71 -16.57
C VAL A 184 -4.77 17.68 -15.85
N LYS A 185 -5.78 18.23 -16.53
CA LYS A 185 -6.78 19.08 -15.85
C LYS A 185 -7.67 18.31 -14.86
N GLY A 186 -7.87 17.00 -15.03
CA GLY A 186 -8.79 16.23 -14.18
C GLY A 186 -8.25 15.80 -12.81
N VAL A 187 -6.93 15.87 -12.59
CA VAL A 187 -6.31 15.42 -11.32
C VAL A 187 -6.11 16.58 -10.34
N ILE A 188 -6.03 17.81 -10.86
CA ILE A 188 -6.10 19.03 -10.04
C ILE A 188 -7.57 19.44 -9.82
N GLY A 189 -8.47 19.13 -10.76
CA GLY A 189 -9.93 19.39 -10.64
C GLY A 189 -10.70 18.45 -9.70
N LEU A 190 -10.03 17.71 -8.81
CA LEU A 190 -10.66 17.05 -7.65
C LEU A 190 -10.55 17.92 -6.37
N LEU A 191 -9.98 19.13 -6.50
CA LEU A 191 -9.90 20.15 -5.45
C LEU A 191 -10.72 21.41 -5.79
N GLU A 192 -11.61 21.34 -6.80
CA GLU A 192 -12.67 22.35 -7.06
C GLU A 192 -14.05 21.79 -6.69
#